data_AF-A0A7R9ZUR6-F1
#
_entry.id   AF-A0A7R9ZUR6-F1
#
_cell.length_a   1.000
_cell.length_b   1.000
_cell.length_c   1.000
_cell.angle_alpha   90.00
_cell.angle_beta   90.00
_cell.angle_gamma   90.00
#
_symmetry.space_group_name_H-M   'P 1'
#
loop_
_entity.id
_entity.type
_entity.pdbx_description
1 polymer ?
#
loop_
_entity_poly.entity_id
_entity_poly.type
_entity_poly.pdbx_seq_one_letter_code
_entity_poly.pdbx_strand_id
1 'polypeptide(L)'
;DENTYFGEEKASGDCDVDLLGPDGRGKLWKPALDDDDFSDDEDEDADSEEGSTDPLEVLLQLQSIGGDPTSYFRKETRRLAKREAQDLEDDGFSDQDDEEDELMAETQAFSEFTGGTVTFGDDDGDNLNYTGSAMASAETVIGRQKGIDVVREMTEICMEFDDECHPIENLAIELNSFKFSQNATYSDCASACLLSLLRKMEISQAMTDGRMVSLLKAKLDKFWTGMLQKICRGVDEEVSILEALEHAATIDQHSQPSSQDTDAVDAFQKSTDIAQKLRSGMAFRFFLQTLHDQEVLSEESILKWAADHRKEGENDKESEDPKQSLFQMQSVQDFLEWLDDDDSDSDDDSDDDDGDSDEDSD
;
A
#
# COMPACT_ATOMS: atom_id res chain seq x y z
N ASP A 1 -1.99 55.44 -43.93
CA ASP A 1 -0.70 54.75 -44.11
C ASP A 1 -0.21 54.20 -42.79
N GLU A 2 -0.66 53.01 -42.42
CA GLU A 2 0.04 52.10 -41.51
C GLU A 2 -0.50 50.70 -41.83
N ASN A 3 0.38 49.88 -42.38
CA ASN A 3 0.07 48.65 -43.09
C ASN A 3 0.59 47.49 -42.24
N THR A 4 -0.28 46.84 -41.47
CA THR A 4 0.08 45.68 -40.65
C THR A 4 -0.17 44.39 -41.43
N TYR A 5 0.92 43.76 -41.82
CA TYR A 5 1.01 42.53 -42.58
C TYR A 5 0.81 41.33 -41.63
N PHE A 6 -0.30 40.60 -41.77
CA PHE A 6 -0.48 39.30 -41.12
C PHE A 6 0.09 38.22 -42.04
N GLY A 7 1.16 37.56 -41.60
CA GLY A 7 1.69 36.36 -42.24
C GLY A 7 0.89 35.14 -41.80
N GLU A 8 0.28 34.46 -42.76
CA GLU A 8 -0.23 33.09 -42.60
C GLU A 8 0.95 32.11 -42.66
N GLU A 9 1.27 31.47 -41.54
CA GLU A 9 2.10 30.26 -41.53
C GLU A 9 1.22 29.03 -41.77
N LYS A 10 1.46 28.36 -42.90
CA LYS A 10 0.94 27.03 -43.19
C LYS A 10 1.72 25.99 -42.39
N ALA A 11 1.08 25.36 -41.42
CA ALA A 11 1.58 24.13 -40.82
C ALA A 11 1.24 22.93 -41.74
N SER A 12 2.26 22.40 -42.42
CA SER A 12 2.34 21.00 -42.84
C SER A 12 2.37 20.14 -41.56
N GLY A 13 1.60 19.06 -41.40
CA GLY A 13 1.63 17.85 -42.22
C GLY A 13 2.37 16.77 -41.43
N ASP A 14 1.64 15.71 -41.05
CA ASP A 14 2.06 14.52 -40.29
C ASP A 14 2.61 14.71 -38.87
N CYS A 15 1.72 14.49 -37.90
CA CYS A 15 2.08 13.81 -36.67
C CYS A 15 0.96 12.81 -36.32
N ASP A 16 1.27 11.51 -36.39
CA ASP A 16 0.54 10.46 -35.68
C ASP A 16 0.51 10.84 -34.20
N VAL A 17 -0.67 11.15 -33.67
CA VAL A 17 -0.85 11.48 -32.25
C VAL A 17 -1.82 10.47 -31.64
N ASP A 18 -1.27 9.51 -30.90
CA ASP A 18 -2.02 8.73 -29.92
C ASP A 18 -2.50 9.70 -28.81
N LEU A 19 -3.79 10.05 -28.85
CA LEU A 19 -4.46 11.01 -27.97
C LEU A 19 -5.04 10.32 -26.73
N LEU A 20 -4.73 10.82 -25.52
CA LEU A 20 -5.39 10.42 -24.27
C LEU A 20 -5.72 11.67 -23.43
N GLY A 21 -6.98 11.79 -23.00
CA GLY A 21 -7.51 12.86 -22.14
C GLY A 21 -8.74 13.60 -22.72
N PRO A 22 -9.73 14.00 -21.91
CA PRO A 22 -10.95 14.69 -22.38
C PRO A 22 -10.69 16.11 -22.93
N ASP A 23 -9.51 16.69 -22.69
CA ASP A 23 -9.09 18.00 -23.17
C ASP A 23 -8.20 17.95 -24.43
N GLY A 24 -7.90 16.76 -24.94
CA GLY A 24 -7.11 16.54 -26.16
C GLY A 24 -5.64 16.99 -26.05
N ARG A 25 -5.08 17.08 -24.84
CA ARG A 25 -3.71 17.53 -24.62
C ARG A 25 -2.91 16.48 -23.84
N GLY A 26 -2.00 15.81 -24.53
CA GLY A 26 -1.03 14.89 -23.90
C GLY A 26 -0.11 14.29 -24.95
N LYS A 27 1.14 13.99 -24.56
CA LYS A 27 2.04 13.15 -25.35
C LYS A 27 2.21 11.83 -24.59
N LEU A 28 1.93 10.71 -25.26
CA LEU A 28 2.31 9.41 -24.75
C LEU A 28 3.84 9.33 -24.76
N TRP A 29 4.45 9.24 -23.58
CA TRP A 29 5.88 8.96 -23.48
C TRP A 29 6.09 7.49 -23.82
N LYS A 30 6.47 7.21 -25.08
CA LYS A 30 7.02 5.92 -25.48
C LYS A 30 8.54 6.03 -25.27
N PRO A 31 9.13 5.37 -24.25
CA PRO A 31 10.58 5.30 -24.19
C PRO A 31 11.07 4.70 -25.50
N ALA A 32 12.11 5.31 -26.09
CA ALA A 32 12.88 4.63 -27.11
C ALA A 32 13.44 3.39 -26.44
N LEU A 33 12.90 2.22 -26.78
CA LEU A 33 13.65 1.00 -26.61
C LEU A 33 14.84 1.19 -27.54
N ASP A 34 16.02 1.38 -26.97
CA ASP A 34 17.26 1.32 -27.73
C ASP A 34 17.26 -0.07 -28.39
N ASP A 35 17.04 -0.10 -29.70
CA ASP A 35 17.13 -1.29 -30.57
C ASP A 35 18.60 -1.72 -30.78
N ASP A 36 19.46 -1.49 -29.79
CA ASP A 36 20.88 -1.77 -29.85
C ASP A 36 21.19 -3.00 -28.99
N ASP A 37 21.40 -4.13 -29.68
CA ASP A 37 22.30 -5.21 -29.30
C ASP A 37 21.93 -6.05 -28.06
N PHE A 38 20.87 -6.85 -28.16
CA PHE A 38 20.86 -8.16 -27.48
C PHE A 38 21.59 -9.17 -28.36
N SER A 39 22.91 -9.19 -28.23
CA SER A 39 23.72 -10.34 -28.61
C SER A 39 23.30 -11.53 -27.74
N ASP A 40 22.85 -12.57 -28.42
CA ASP A 40 22.42 -13.88 -27.95
C ASP A 40 23.65 -14.70 -27.49
N ASP A 41 24.40 -14.18 -26.50
CA ASP A 41 25.45 -14.94 -25.83
C ASP A 41 24.85 -15.52 -24.53
N GLU A 42 24.39 -16.75 -24.70
CA GLU A 42 24.02 -17.73 -23.69
C GLU A 42 25.19 -17.98 -22.70
N ASP A 43 24.84 -18.25 -21.44
CA ASP A 43 25.65 -18.91 -20.40
C ASP A 43 26.65 -18.08 -19.57
N GLU A 44 26.22 -17.00 -18.90
CA GLU A 44 26.91 -16.51 -17.70
C GLU A 44 25.93 -16.17 -16.55
N ASP A 45 25.84 -17.09 -15.59
CA ASP A 45 25.54 -16.90 -14.16
C ASP A 45 24.67 -15.68 -13.76
N ALA A 46 23.37 -15.79 -14.03
CA ALA A 46 22.33 -14.89 -13.52
C ALA A 46 22.02 -15.09 -12.00
N ASP A 47 23.01 -15.51 -11.22
CA ASP A 47 22.99 -15.55 -9.75
C ASP A 47 23.71 -14.32 -9.14
N SER A 48 24.09 -13.34 -9.97
CA SER A 48 24.75 -12.11 -9.50
C SER A 48 23.74 -11.02 -9.12
N GLU A 49 23.67 -10.79 -7.81
CA GLU A 49 23.12 -9.60 -7.13
C GLU A 49 21.59 -9.40 -7.20
N GLU A 50 20.85 -10.33 -6.61
CA GLU A 50 19.57 -9.98 -5.98
C GLU A 50 19.85 -9.04 -4.80
N GLY A 51 19.81 -7.74 -5.07
CA GLY A 51 19.78 -6.70 -4.05
C GLY A 51 18.73 -7.03 -2.99
N SER A 52 19.21 -7.16 -1.75
CA SER A 52 18.44 -7.36 -0.53
C SER A 52 17.25 -6.42 -0.48
N THR A 53 16.06 -6.94 -0.71
CA THR A 53 14.84 -6.16 -0.60
C THR A 53 14.22 -6.50 0.74
N ASP A 54 14.24 -5.53 1.64
CA ASP A 54 13.51 -5.58 2.91
C ASP A 54 12.07 -6.07 2.61
N PRO A 55 11.52 -7.02 3.36
CA PRO A 55 10.13 -7.48 3.20
C PRO A 55 9.12 -6.33 3.20
N LEU A 56 9.40 -5.26 3.95
CA LEU A 56 8.66 -4.02 3.90
C LEU A 56 8.84 -3.32 2.55
N GLU A 57 10.05 -3.29 2.01
CA GLU A 57 10.39 -2.71 0.71
C GLU A 57 9.74 -3.47 -0.46
N VAL A 58 9.59 -4.79 -0.37
CA VAL A 58 8.83 -5.59 -1.35
C VAL A 58 7.34 -5.23 -1.33
N LEU A 59 6.75 -5.13 -0.14
CA LEU A 59 5.35 -4.74 0.02
C LEU A 59 5.10 -3.29 -0.43
N LEU A 60 6.04 -2.40 -0.12
CA LEU A 60 6.00 -1.00 -0.55
C LEU A 60 6.23 -0.86 -2.07
N GLN A 61 7.06 -1.71 -2.68
CA GLN A 61 7.21 -1.79 -4.14
C GLN A 61 5.93 -2.25 -4.85
N LEU A 62 5.18 -3.19 -4.25
CA LEU A 62 3.89 -3.64 -4.79
C LEU A 62 2.79 -2.57 -4.71
N GLN A 63 2.87 -1.68 -3.72
CA GLN A 63 1.96 -0.52 -3.59
C GLN A 63 2.42 0.70 -4.41
N SER A 64 3.64 0.67 -4.95
CA SER A 64 4.20 1.75 -5.76
C SER A 64 3.66 1.71 -7.20
N ILE A 65 3.37 2.89 -7.76
CA ILE A 65 2.92 3.03 -9.15
C ILE A 65 4.07 2.63 -10.08
N GLY A 66 3.88 1.50 -10.78
CA GLY A 66 4.88 0.89 -11.66
C GLY A 66 5.48 -0.41 -11.12
N GLY A 67 5.14 -0.82 -9.89
CA GLY A 67 5.30 -2.20 -9.46
C GLY A 67 4.36 -3.09 -10.27
N ASP A 68 4.88 -4.14 -10.91
CA ASP A 68 4.06 -5.14 -11.60
C ASP A 68 3.83 -6.30 -10.62
N PRO A 69 2.62 -6.42 -10.02
CA PRO A 69 2.31 -7.52 -9.10
C PRO A 69 2.50 -8.88 -9.77
N THR A 70 2.26 -8.96 -11.08
CA THR A 70 2.41 -10.19 -11.88
C THR A 70 3.86 -10.66 -11.91
N SER A 71 4.81 -9.73 -12.02
CA SER A 71 6.24 -10.05 -12.01
C SER A 71 6.67 -10.62 -10.66
N TYR A 72 6.16 -10.05 -9.57
CA TYR A 72 6.41 -10.55 -8.21
C TYR A 72 5.84 -11.95 -8.01
N PHE A 73 4.56 -12.18 -8.36
CA PHE A 73 3.96 -13.51 -8.25
C PHE A 73 4.67 -14.56 -9.12
N ARG A 74 5.10 -14.20 -10.34
CA ARG A 74 5.89 -15.11 -11.20
C ARG A 74 7.23 -15.44 -10.57
N LYS A 75 7.89 -14.45 -9.96
CA LYS A 75 9.16 -14.62 -9.26
C LYS A 75 8.99 -15.52 -8.03
N GLU A 76 7.97 -15.28 -7.22
CA GLU A 76 7.68 -16.10 -6.04
C GLU A 76 7.29 -17.52 -6.42
N THR A 77 6.50 -17.71 -7.49
CA THR A 77 6.16 -19.04 -8.02
C THR A 77 7.42 -19.79 -8.46
N ARG A 78 8.38 -19.11 -9.12
CA ARG A 78 9.66 -19.70 -9.49
C ARG A 78 10.50 -20.07 -8.27
N ARG A 79 10.48 -19.24 -7.21
CA ARG A 79 11.19 -19.51 -5.95
C ARG A 79 10.63 -20.74 -5.24
N LEU A 80 9.30 -20.86 -5.20
CA LEU A 80 8.60 -22.01 -4.61
C LEU A 80 8.90 -23.30 -5.38
N ALA A 81 8.86 -23.25 -6.72
CA ALA A 81 9.21 -24.39 -7.57
C ALA A 81 10.68 -24.82 -7.43
N LYS A 82 11.61 -23.88 -7.27
CA LYS A 82 13.03 -24.18 -7.02
C LYS A 82 13.24 -24.86 -5.67
N ARG A 83 12.48 -24.45 -4.65
CA ARG A 83 12.51 -25.05 -3.31
C ARG A 83 11.94 -26.47 -3.31
N GLU A 84 10.81 -26.66 -3.97
CA GLU A 84 10.19 -27.99 -4.13
C GLU A 84 11.11 -28.95 -4.90
N ALA A 85 11.81 -28.46 -5.94
CA ALA A 85 12.81 -29.26 -6.65
C ALA A 85 14.01 -29.63 -5.78
N GLN A 86 14.52 -28.73 -4.93
CA GLN A 86 15.60 -29.05 -3.99
C GLN A 86 15.16 -30.06 -2.93
N ASP A 87 13.94 -29.95 -2.42
CA ASP A 87 13.40 -30.92 -1.45
C ASP A 87 13.22 -32.33 -2.06
N LEU A 88 13.09 -32.43 -3.39
CA LEU A 88 13.06 -33.68 -4.16
C LEU A 88 14.45 -34.19 -4.59
N GLU A 89 15.50 -33.40 -4.43
CA GLU A 89 16.89 -33.81 -4.74
C GLU A 89 17.65 -34.22 -3.47
N ASP A 90 17.23 -33.74 -2.29
CA ASP A 90 17.83 -34.06 -0.99
C ASP A 90 17.16 -35.27 -0.30
N ASP A 91 16.25 -35.95 -0.98
CA ASP A 91 15.60 -37.18 -0.50
C ASP A 91 16.51 -38.41 -0.62
N GLY A 92 17.81 -38.26 -0.35
CA GLY A 92 18.65 -39.26 0.31
C GLY A 92 18.63 -40.70 -0.23
N PHE A 93 18.20 -40.91 -1.47
CA PHE A 93 18.23 -42.22 -2.12
C PHE A 93 19.62 -42.39 -2.72
N SER A 94 20.60 -42.51 -1.81
CA SER A 94 21.96 -42.88 -2.15
C SER A 94 21.92 -44.20 -2.91
N ASP A 95 22.44 -44.16 -4.13
CA ASP A 95 22.84 -45.28 -4.96
C ASP A 95 23.15 -46.53 -4.13
N GLN A 96 22.19 -47.46 -4.13
CA GLN A 96 22.47 -48.83 -3.81
C GLN A 96 22.45 -49.59 -5.13
N ASP A 97 23.66 -49.77 -5.66
CA ASP A 97 24.00 -50.66 -6.77
C ASP A 97 23.19 -51.97 -6.65
N ASP A 98 22.34 -52.25 -7.63
CA ASP A 98 21.97 -53.62 -7.97
C ASP A 98 21.74 -53.71 -9.49
N GLU A 99 22.58 -54.53 -10.11
CA GLU A 99 22.66 -54.85 -11.52
C GLU A 99 21.45 -55.68 -11.99
N GLU A 100 21.24 -55.69 -13.33
CA GLU A 100 20.45 -56.67 -14.11
C GLU A 100 18.91 -56.54 -14.06
N ASP A 101 18.28 -56.01 -15.13
CA ASP A 101 17.76 -56.86 -16.21
C ASP A 101 16.92 -56.14 -17.29
N GLU A 102 17.07 -56.67 -18.51
CA GLU A 102 16.37 -56.47 -19.77
C GLU A 102 14.83 -56.28 -19.71
N LEU A 103 14.27 -55.39 -20.56
CA LEU A 103 13.29 -55.73 -21.63
C LEU A 103 12.52 -54.51 -22.20
N MET A 104 12.85 -54.18 -23.46
CA MET A 104 11.95 -54.06 -24.63
C MET A 104 10.83 -53.00 -24.75
N ALA A 105 10.83 -52.44 -25.99
CA ALA A 105 9.74 -51.84 -26.78
C ALA A 105 9.39 -50.38 -26.45
N GLU A 106 9.72 -49.36 -27.25
CA GLU A 106 9.74 -49.22 -28.72
C GLU A 106 8.48 -49.80 -29.39
N THR A 107 7.41 -49.01 -29.46
CA THR A 107 6.47 -49.04 -30.59
C THR A 107 5.54 -47.82 -30.62
N GLN A 108 5.47 -47.22 -31.81
CA GLN A 108 4.37 -46.41 -32.35
C GLN A 108 4.34 -44.90 -32.08
N ALA A 109 5.24 -44.23 -32.78
CA ALA A 109 4.87 -43.02 -33.51
C ALA A 109 3.87 -43.32 -34.65
N PHE A 110 3.11 -42.29 -35.03
CA PHE A 110 2.65 -42.04 -36.41
C PHE A 110 1.32 -42.67 -36.89
N SER A 111 0.20 -42.32 -36.27
CA SER A 111 -1.07 -42.13 -37.01
C SER A 111 -2.09 -41.39 -36.16
N GLU A 112 -2.32 -40.09 -36.42
CA GLU A 112 -3.67 -39.46 -36.53
C GLU A 112 -3.53 -37.95 -36.80
N PHE A 113 -2.80 -37.60 -37.85
CA PHE A 113 -2.84 -36.27 -38.48
C PHE A 113 -3.72 -36.39 -39.71
N THR A 114 -4.96 -35.89 -39.63
CA THR A 114 -5.80 -35.30 -40.71
C THR A 114 -7.29 -35.50 -40.39
N GLY A 115 -7.93 -34.49 -39.81
CA GLY A 115 -9.38 -34.57 -39.59
C GLY A 115 -10.01 -33.47 -38.74
N GLY A 116 -9.53 -32.23 -38.83
CA GLY A 116 -10.11 -31.10 -38.10
C GLY A 116 -10.22 -29.86 -38.97
N THR A 117 -11.34 -29.76 -39.69
CA THR A 117 -11.74 -28.63 -40.53
C THR A 117 -11.83 -27.34 -39.71
N VAL A 118 -11.03 -26.33 -40.08
CA VAL A 118 -11.16 -24.96 -39.57
C VAL A 118 -12.36 -24.30 -40.25
N THR A 119 -13.44 -24.07 -39.50
CA THR A 119 -14.58 -23.26 -39.93
C THR A 119 -14.39 -21.83 -39.44
N PHE A 120 -14.14 -20.91 -40.38
CA PHE A 120 -14.32 -19.48 -40.16
C PHE A 120 -15.82 -19.18 -40.27
N GLY A 121 -16.45 -18.85 -39.14
CA GLY A 121 -17.82 -18.36 -39.07
C GLY A 121 -17.83 -16.92 -38.61
N ASP A 122 -18.13 -16.01 -39.53
CA ASP A 122 -18.83 -14.76 -39.26
C ASP A 122 -20.22 -15.09 -38.71
N ASP A 123 -20.61 -14.55 -37.56
CA ASP A 123 -21.80 -13.71 -37.40
C ASP A 123 -22.05 -13.34 -35.93
N ASP A 124 -22.33 -12.05 -35.73
CA ASP A 124 -23.30 -11.47 -34.81
C ASP A 124 -23.37 -11.89 -33.33
N GLY A 125 -22.94 -10.93 -32.50
CA GLY A 125 -23.74 -10.47 -31.37
C GLY A 125 -23.67 -11.31 -30.11
N ASP A 126 -22.69 -11.03 -29.25
CA ASP A 126 -22.89 -11.23 -27.82
C ASP A 126 -22.20 -10.16 -26.97
N ASN A 127 -23.04 -9.62 -26.12
CA ASN A 127 -22.81 -8.58 -25.13
C ASN A 127 -21.93 -9.13 -24.01
N LEU A 128 -20.61 -9.11 -24.18
CA LEU A 128 -19.64 -9.42 -23.14
C LEU A 128 -19.49 -8.22 -22.20
N ASN A 129 -20.43 -8.15 -21.26
CA ASN A 129 -20.30 -7.42 -20.02
C ASN A 129 -19.21 -8.12 -19.19
N TYR A 130 -17.95 -7.85 -19.51
CA TYR A 130 -16.79 -8.25 -18.72
C TYR A 130 -16.81 -7.40 -17.45
N THR A 131 -17.46 -7.92 -16.41
CA THR A 131 -17.33 -7.49 -15.03
C THR A 131 -15.90 -7.78 -14.58
N GLY A 132 -14.98 -6.90 -15.00
CA GLY A 132 -13.68 -6.75 -14.37
C GLY A 132 -13.90 -6.21 -12.97
N SER A 133 -13.41 -6.93 -11.98
CA SER A 133 -13.30 -6.46 -10.60
C SER A 133 -12.87 -5.01 -10.59
N ALA A 134 -13.67 -4.18 -9.92
CA ALA A 134 -13.30 -2.85 -9.53
C ALA A 134 -12.14 -2.93 -8.54
N MET A 135 -10.92 -3.14 -9.03
CA MET A 135 -9.78 -2.48 -8.42
C MET A 135 -10.06 -0.99 -8.61
N ALA A 136 -10.40 -0.32 -7.51
CA ALA A 136 -10.45 1.13 -7.47
C ALA A 136 -9.24 1.65 -8.23
N SER A 137 -9.48 2.37 -9.32
CA SER A 137 -8.42 2.86 -10.17
C SER A 137 -7.56 3.79 -9.31
N ALA A 138 -6.42 3.30 -8.83
CA ALA A 138 -5.39 4.15 -8.27
C ALA A 138 -5.14 5.21 -9.33
N GLU A 139 -5.56 6.45 -9.06
CA GLU A 139 -5.37 7.57 -9.96
C GLU A 139 -3.91 7.52 -10.39
N THR A 140 -3.67 7.35 -11.68
CA THR A 140 -2.31 7.14 -12.17
C THR A 140 -1.56 8.43 -11.92
N VAL A 141 -0.78 8.49 -10.84
CA VAL A 141 -0.05 9.68 -10.42
C VAL A 141 1.09 9.92 -11.42
N ILE A 142 0.81 10.74 -12.43
CA ILE A 142 1.76 11.10 -13.49
C ILE A 142 2.89 11.91 -12.85
N GLY A 143 4.14 11.43 -12.93
CA GLY A 143 5.33 12.20 -12.53
C GLY A 143 6.06 11.73 -11.27
N ARG A 144 5.64 10.62 -10.64
CA ARG A 144 6.47 9.93 -9.63
C ARG A 144 7.75 9.40 -10.27
N GLN A 145 8.89 9.57 -9.61
CA GLN A 145 10.15 8.98 -10.05
C GLN A 145 10.09 7.46 -9.85
N LYS A 146 10.44 6.69 -10.88
CA LYS A 146 10.41 5.23 -10.83
C LYS A 146 11.36 4.72 -9.75
N GLY A 147 10.87 3.85 -8.88
CA GLY A 147 11.67 3.17 -7.85
C GLY A 147 11.88 3.95 -6.56
N ILE A 148 11.25 5.13 -6.39
CA ILE A 148 11.28 5.86 -5.13
C ILE A 148 10.07 5.48 -4.28
N ASP A 149 10.34 4.96 -3.09
CA ASP A 149 9.33 4.80 -2.04
C ASP A 149 9.15 6.11 -1.28
N VAL A 150 8.16 6.88 -1.72
CA VAL A 150 7.88 8.21 -1.16
C VAL A 150 7.66 8.19 0.35
N VAL A 151 6.93 7.20 0.87
CA VAL A 151 6.59 7.13 2.31
C VAL A 151 7.83 6.81 3.12
N ARG A 152 8.70 5.90 2.63
CA ARG A 152 9.99 5.60 3.27
C ARG A 152 10.89 6.84 3.33
N GLU A 153 11.11 7.52 2.22
CA GLU A 153 11.98 8.71 2.19
C GLU A 153 11.42 9.85 3.07
N MET A 154 10.08 10.06 3.07
CA MET A 154 9.45 11.03 3.98
C MET A 154 9.58 10.63 5.46
N THR A 155 9.53 9.32 5.75
CA THR A 155 9.74 8.77 7.09
C THR A 155 11.16 9.07 7.55
N GLU A 156 12.15 8.92 6.66
CA GLU A 156 13.56 9.26 6.93
C GLU A 156 13.75 10.75 7.22
N ILE A 157 13.16 11.65 6.42
CA ILE A 157 13.17 13.10 6.69
C ILE A 157 12.63 13.39 8.10
N CYS A 158 11.51 12.77 8.47
CA CYS A 158 10.92 12.93 9.80
C CYS A 158 11.79 12.33 10.93
N MET A 159 12.56 11.28 10.66
CA MET A 159 13.47 10.65 11.61
C MET A 159 14.72 11.51 11.87
N GLU A 160 15.28 12.11 10.82
CA GLU A 160 16.42 13.04 10.91
C GLU A 160 16.06 14.35 11.61
N PHE A 161 14.79 14.77 11.51
CA PHE A 161 14.31 15.98 12.15
C PHE A 161 14.31 15.89 13.68
N ASP A 162 14.91 16.88 14.34
CA ASP A 162 14.90 17.03 15.80
C ASP A 162 13.63 17.74 16.28
N ASP A 163 12.64 16.94 16.69
CA ASP A 163 11.34 17.37 17.23
C ASP A 163 11.43 18.10 18.58
N GLU A 164 12.62 18.18 19.19
CA GLU A 164 12.84 18.89 20.45
C GLU A 164 13.42 20.29 20.26
N CYS A 165 14.16 20.51 19.18
CA CYS A 165 14.91 21.75 18.95
C CYS A 165 14.31 22.64 17.87
N HIS A 166 13.54 22.07 16.94
CA HIS A 166 13.08 22.79 15.76
C HIS A 166 11.57 22.97 15.72
N PRO A 167 11.08 24.12 15.21
CA PRO A 167 9.65 24.37 15.10
C PRO A 167 8.99 23.49 14.03
N ILE A 168 7.71 23.18 14.22
CA ILE A 168 6.87 22.37 13.31
C ILE A 168 6.91 22.91 11.87
N GLU A 169 7.04 24.22 11.69
CA GLU A 169 7.15 24.88 10.38
C GLU A 169 8.32 24.35 9.54
N ASN A 170 9.46 24.02 10.15
CA ASN A 170 10.62 23.57 9.41
C ASN A 170 10.36 22.19 8.78
N LEU A 171 9.88 21.23 9.57
CA LEU A 171 9.50 19.90 9.06
C LEU A 171 8.39 20.00 8.01
N ALA A 172 7.39 20.86 8.25
CA ALA A 172 6.31 21.08 7.29
C ALA A 172 6.82 21.63 5.94
N ILE A 173 7.85 22.49 5.94
CA ILE A 173 8.46 23.01 4.70
C ILE A 173 9.20 21.89 3.97
N GLU A 174 9.96 21.07 4.68
CA GLU A 174 10.73 19.94 4.11
C GLU A 174 9.80 18.90 3.48
N LEU A 175 8.77 18.45 4.22
CA LEU A 175 7.79 17.49 3.69
C LEU A 175 7.00 18.05 2.52
N ASN A 176 6.56 19.31 2.56
CA ASN A 176 5.87 19.91 1.42
C ASN A 176 6.78 20.00 0.18
N SER A 177 8.05 20.34 0.38
CA SER A 177 9.03 20.41 -0.72
C SER A 177 9.25 19.04 -1.35
N PHE A 178 9.44 18.00 -0.52
CA PHE A 178 9.59 16.63 -1.00
C PHE A 178 8.32 16.14 -1.70
N LYS A 179 7.14 16.40 -1.11
CA LYS A 179 5.84 16.06 -1.67
C LYS A 179 5.66 16.59 -3.09
N PHE A 180 5.95 17.87 -3.31
CA PHE A 180 5.87 18.46 -4.66
C PHE A 180 6.95 17.93 -5.60
N SER A 181 8.14 17.58 -5.10
CA SER A 181 9.22 17.01 -5.92
C SER A 181 8.91 15.61 -6.44
N GLN A 182 8.15 14.83 -5.66
CA GLN A 182 7.80 13.44 -5.98
C GLN A 182 6.35 13.26 -6.45
N ASN A 183 5.59 14.33 -6.63
CA ASN A 183 4.16 14.28 -6.88
C ASN A 183 3.42 13.36 -5.88
N ALA A 184 3.73 13.53 -4.60
CA ALA A 184 3.09 12.79 -3.51
C ALA A 184 1.81 13.50 -3.04
N THR A 185 0.99 12.80 -2.26
CA THR A 185 -0.23 13.33 -1.64
C THR A 185 0.03 13.75 -0.19
N TYR A 186 -0.94 14.40 0.44
CA TYR A 186 -0.87 14.64 1.88
C TYR A 186 -1.10 13.36 2.70
N SER A 187 -1.83 12.38 2.15
CA SER A 187 -1.91 11.02 2.68
C SER A 187 -0.53 10.38 2.83
N ASP A 188 0.35 10.49 1.82
CA ASP A 188 1.73 9.99 1.92
C ASP A 188 2.51 10.66 3.08
N CYS A 189 2.34 11.99 3.24
CA CYS A 189 2.95 12.74 4.34
C CYS A 189 2.41 12.31 5.72
N ALA A 190 1.09 12.07 5.82
CA ALA A 190 0.42 11.68 7.06
C ALA A 190 0.89 10.30 7.52
N SER A 191 0.94 9.33 6.60
CA SER A 191 1.49 8.00 6.84
C SER A 191 2.94 8.07 7.31
N ALA A 192 3.80 8.82 6.61
CA ALA A 192 5.20 8.98 6.99
C ALA A 192 5.37 9.60 8.40
N CYS A 193 4.60 10.63 8.72
CA CYS A 193 4.66 11.25 10.05
C CYS A 193 4.27 10.29 11.17
N LEU A 194 3.23 9.48 10.97
CA LEU A 194 2.82 8.48 11.95
C LEU A 194 3.89 7.38 12.12
N LEU A 195 4.43 6.85 11.01
CA LEU A 195 5.46 5.80 11.06
C LEU A 195 6.73 6.31 11.76
N SER A 196 7.14 7.55 11.52
CA SER A 196 8.26 8.17 12.22
C SER A 196 7.97 8.40 13.70
N LEU A 197 6.75 8.78 14.07
CA LEU A 197 6.32 8.87 15.47
C LEU A 197 6.45 7.51 16.17
N LEU A 198 5.93 6.42 15.57
CA LEU A 198 6.03 5.07 16.11
C LEU A 198 7.50 4.64 16.32
N ARG A 199 8.37 4.94 15.34
CA ARG A 199 9.81 4.66 15.43
C ARG A 199 10.50 5.49 16.53
N LYS A 200 10.20 6.79 16.64
CA LYS A 200 10.73 7.70 17.68
C LYS A 200 10.26 7.37 19.09
N MET A 201 9.16 6.62 19.25
CA MET A 201 8.72 6.13 20.54
C MET A 201 9.55 4.95 21.06
N GLU A 202 10.39 4.33 20.23
CA GLU A 202 11.24 3.18 20.62
C GLU A 202 10.43 2.09 21.34
N ILE A 203 9.28 1.74 20.76
CA ILE A 203 8.36 0.75 21.32
C ILE A 203 9.08 -0.60 21.37
N SER A 204 9.10 -1.21 22.55
CA SER A 204 9.65 -2.55 22.77
C SER A 204 8.57 -3.49 23.29
N GLN A 205 8.73 -4.79 23.04
CA GLN A 205 7.76 -5.81 23.49
C GLN A 205 7.59 -5.86 25.01
N ALA A 206 8.65 -5.53 25.76
CA ALA A 206 8.62 -5.48 27.22
C ALA A 206 7.83 -4.28 27.78
N MET A 207 7.45 -3.32 26.94
CA MET A 207 6.69 -2.15 27.35
C MET A 207 5.24 -2.52 27.69
N THR A 208 4.74 -2.02 28.81
CA THR A 208 3.32 -2.16 29.17
C THR A 208 2.45 -1.21 28.35
N ASP A 209 1.20 -1.59 28.09
CA ASP A 209 0.26 -0.79 27.30
C ASP A 209 0.10 0.62 27.90
N GLY A 210 -0.01 0.74 29.22
CA GLY A 210 -0.11 2.04 29.89
C GLY A 210 1.15 2.92 29.73
N ARG A 211 2.36 2.33 29.73
CA ARG A 211 3.60 3.09 29.47
C ARG A 211 3.66 3.57 28.03
N MET A 212 3.26 2.72 27.09
CA MET A 212 3.20 3.05 25.66
C MET A 212 2.23 4.21 25.40
N VAL A 213 1.02 4.17 25.97
CA VAL A 213 0.04 5.25 25.87
C VAL A 213 0.56 6.55 26.49
N SER A 214 1.20 6.47 27.66
CA SER A 214 1.78 7.65 28.31
C SER A 214 2.86 8.30 27.45
N LEU A 215 3.67 7.49 26.76
CA LEU A 215 4.71 7.96 25.86
C LEU A 215 4.12 8.56 24.57
N LEU A 216 3.10 7.91 24.01
CA LEU A 216 2.36 8.41 22.85
C LEU A 216 1.78 9.80 23.13
N LYS A 217 1.03 9.94 24.23
CA LYS A 217 0.46 11.23 24.66
C LYS A 217 1.54 12.30 24.82
N ALA A 218 2.64 11.97 25.49
CA ALA A 218 3.75 12.91 25.68
C ALA A 218 4.38 13.39 24.36
N LYS A 219 4.51 12.51 23.35
CA LYS A 219 5.04 12.87 22.03
C LYS A 219 4.02 13.67 21.20
N LEU A 220 2.76 13.27 21.23
CA LEU A 220 1.64 13.98 20.60
C LEU A 220 1.52 15.41 21.13
N ASP A 221 1.36 15.57 22.45
CA ASP A 221 1.20 16.87 23.12
C ASP A 221 2.37 17.84 22.85
N LYS A 222 3.60 17.30 22.72
CA LYS A 222 4.80 18.12 22.57
C LYS A 222 4.95 18.70 21.16
N PHE A 223 4.68 17.90 20.13
CA PHE A 223 5.01 18.25 18.74
C PHE A 223 4.07 17.63 17.72
N TRP A 224 3.77 16.33 17.89
CA TRP A 224 3.19 15.54 16.81
C TRP A 224 1.70 15.80 16.56
N THR A 225 0.91 16.20 17.57
CA THR A 225 -0.50 16.59 17.35
C THR A 225 -0.59 17.75 16.37
N GLY A 226 0.15 18.84 16.62
CA GLY A 226 0.15 20.00 15.72
C GLY A 226 0.74 19.72 14.34
N MET A 227 1.68 18.76 14.24
CA MET A 227 2.22 18.33 12.95
C MET A 227 1.20 17.53 12.14
N LEU A 228 0.55 16.53 12.77
CA LEU A 228 -0.46 15.68 12.12
C LEU A 228 -1.69 16.50 11.72
N GLN A 229 -2.18 17.40 12.57
CA GLN A 229 -3.30 18.32 12.23
C GLN A 229 -2.95 19.30 11.09
N LYS A 230 -1.67 19.59 10.85
CA LYS A 230 -1.25 20.50 9.78
C LYS A 230 -1.21 19.82 8.41
N ILE A 231 -0.95 18.52 8.38
CA ILE A 231 -0.89 17.71 7.16
C ILE A 231 -2.22 17.01 6.85
N CYS A 232 -3.01 16.65 7.87
CA CYS A 232 -4.34 16.08 7.70
C CYS A 232 -5.35 17.20 7.52
N ARG A 233 -5.95 17.31 6.33
CA ARG A 233 -6.91 18.37 5.99
C ARG A 233 -8.31 17.82 5.75
N GLY A 234 -8.44 16.51 5.60
CA GLY A 234 -9.70 15.81 5.53
C GLY A 234 -9.56 14.32 5.82
N VAL A 235 -10.68 13.65 5.65
CA VAL A 235 -10.89 12.24 6.01
C VAL A 235 -9.92 11.29 5.30
N ASP A 236 -9.50 11.60 4.06
CA ASP A 236 -8.59 10.72 3.31
C ASP A 236 -7.19 10.66 3.94
N GLU A 237 -6.68 11.76 4.50
CA GLU A 237 -5.40 11.74 5.21
C GLU A 237 -5.50 11.03 6.58
N GLU A 238 -6.62 11.20 7.27
CA GLU A 238 -6.90 10.52 8.54
C GLU A 238 -7.01 8.99 8.35
N VAL A 239 -7.68 8.55 7.27
CA VAL A 239 -7.72 7.13 6.88
C VAL A 239 -6.31 6.63 6.56
N SER A 240 -5.46 7.42 5.89
CA SER A 240 -4.08 7.01 5.64
C SER A 240 -3.24 6.87 6.92
N ILE A 241 -3.53 7.64 7.98
CA ILE A 241 -2.95 7.40 9.31
C ILE A 241 -3.40 6.04 9.84
N LEU A 242 -4.69 5.72 9.74
CA LEU A 242 -5.22 4.42 10.19
C LEU A 242 -4.59 3.25 9.44
N GLU A 243 -4.48 3.35 8.11
CA GLU A 243 -3.83 2.37 7.26
C GLU A 243 -2.34 2.21 7.59
N ALA A 244 -1.64 3.31 7.87
CA ALA A 244 -0.23 3.27 8.28
C ALA A 244 -0.05 2.61 9.66
N LEU A 245 -0.97 2.87 10.60
CA LEU A 245 -0.94 2.25 11.93
C LEU A 245 -1.22 0.75 11.85
N GLU A 246 -2.22 0.36 11.07
CA GLU A 246 -2.53 -1.03 10.77
C GLU A 246 -1.34 -1.71 10.09
N HIS A 247 -0.79 -1.09 9.04
CA HIS A 247 0.37 -1.63 8.34
C HIS A 247 1.54 -1.86 9.30
N ALA A 248 1.83 -0.89 10.18
CA ALA A 248 2.86 -1.04 11.22
C ALA A 248 2.54 -2.18 12.21
N ALA A 249 1.27 -2.47 12.48
CA ALA A 249 0.85 -3.59 13.31
C ALA A 249 0.94 -4.93 12.57
N THR A 250 0.74 -4.97 11.25
CA THR A 250 0.63 -6.20 10.46
C THR A 250 1.90 -6.57 9.69
N ILE A 251 3.00 -5.82 9.84
CA ILE A 251 4.30 -6.18 9.25
C ILE A 251 4.60 -7.67 9.49
N ASP A 252 4.99 -8.36 8.42
CA ASP A 252 5.29 -9.79 8.45
C ASP A 252 6.49 -10.07 9.37
N GLN A 253 6.26 -10.92 10.37
CA GLN A 253 7.28 -11.33 11.33
C GLN A 253 8.16 -12.45 10.79
N HIS A 254 7.70 -13.19 9.79
CA HIS A 254 8.40 -14.37 9.28
C HIS A 254 9.46 -14.01 8.26
N SER A 255 9.38 -12.81 7.72
CA SER A 255 10.37 -12.36 6.79
C SER A 255 11.69 -12.08 7.51
N GLN A 256 12.78 -12.65 6.99
CA GLN A 256 14.12 -12.45 7.55
C GLN A 256 14.76 -11.20 6.93
N PRO A 257 15.59 -10.45 7.69
CA PRO A 257 16.37 -9.38 7.11
C PRO A 257 17.30 -9.99 6.06
N SER A 258 17.12 -9.57 4.81
CA SER A 258 17.91 -10.05 3.68
C SER A 258 19.34 -9.49 3.66
N SER A 259 19.61 -8.41 4.38
CA SER A 259 20.92 -7.76 4.46
C SER A 259 21.66 -8.11 5.76
N GLN A 260 22.98 -8.29 5.67
CA GLN A 260 23.87 -8.36 6.85
C GLN A 260 24.25 -6.98 7.41
N ASP A 261 23.71 -5.89 6.84
CA ASP A 261 23.93 -4.54 7.35
C ASP A 261 23.31 -4.40 8.75
N THR A 262 24.13 -4.01 9.73
CA THR A 262 23.72 -3.92 11.13
C THR A 262 22.62 -2.89 11.33
N ASP A 263 22.67 -1.78 10.58
CA ASP A 263 21.71 -0.68 10.74
C ASP A 263 20.32 -1.10 10.21
N ALA A 264 20.29 -1.86 9.10
CA ALA A 264 19.07 -2.43 8.53
C ALA A 264 18.47 -3.50 9.45
N VAL A 265 19.30 -4.36 10.05
CA VAL A 265 18.84 -5.37 11.02
C VAL A 265 18.21 -4.71 12.25
N ASP A 266 18.83 -3.64 12.77
CA ASP A 266 18.30 -2.90 13.91
C ASP A 266 16.97 -2.22 13.59
N ALA A 267 16.83 -1.63 12.39
CA ALA A 267 15.58 -1.02 11.93
C ALA A 267 14.46 -2.06 11.74
N PHE A 268 14.79 -3.23 11.19
CA PHE A 268 13.88 -4.35 11.03
C PHE A 268 13.39 -4.88 12.39
N GLN A 269 14.30 -5.07 13.35
CA GLN A 269 13.95 -5.52 14.69
C GLN A 269 13.04 -4.51 15.40
N LYS A 270 13.31 -3.21 15.30
CA LYS A 270 12.45 -2.16 15.87
C LYS A 270 11.04 -2.20 15.26
N SER A 271 10.94 -2.37 13.95
CA SER A 271 9.64 -2.47 13.25
C SER A 271 8.88 -3.73 13.68
N THR A 272 9.59 -4.85 13.86
CA THR A 272 9.02 -6.10 14.37
C THR A 272 8.51 -5.94 15.81
N ASP A 273 9.25 -5.25 16.67
CA ASP A 273 8.85 -4.97 18.05
C ASP A 273 7.60 -4.09 18.13
N ILE A 274 7.51 -3.06 17.27
CA ILE A 274 6.31 -2.24 17.12
C ILE A 274 5.13 -3.13 16.71
N ALA A 275 5.29 -3.93 15.66
CA ALA A 275 4.23 -4.77 15.12
C ALA A 275 3.74 -5.82 16.12
N GLN A 276 4.66 -6.46 16.86
CA GLN A 276 4.31 -7.41 17.92
C GLN A 276 3.59 -6.71 19.07
N LYS A 277 4.05 -5.51 19.45
CA LYS A 277 3.42 -4.76 20.54
C LYS A 277 2.01 -4.33 20.18
N LEU A 278 1.80 -3.76 18.99
CA LEU A 278 0.50 -3.29 18.52
C LEU A 278 -0.52 -4.44 18.40
N ARG A 279 -0.12 -5.61 17.91
CA ARG A 279 -0.97 -6.83 17.85
C ARG A 279 -1.29 -7.42 19.23
N SER A 280 -0.54 -7.06 20.27
CA SER A 280 -0.72 -7.62 21.60
C SER A 280 -1.66 -6.79 22.48
N GLY A 281 -2.55 -7.46 23.20
CA GLY A 281 -3.35 -6.85 24.27
C GLY A 281 -4.32 -5.78 23.77
N MET A 282 -4.24 -4.58 24.36
CA MET A 282 -5.11 -3.44 24.02
C MET A 282 -4.33 -2.32 23.30
N ALA A 283 -3.08 -2.59 22.89
CA ALA A 283 -2.18 -1.58 22.37
C ALA A 283 -2.77 -0.84 21.14
N PHE A 284 -3.23 -1.58 20.14
CA PHE A 284 -3.83 -0.98 18.93
C PHE A 284 -5.06 -0.14 19.24
N ARG A 285 -6.02 -0.67 20.02
CA ARG A 285 -7.20 0.09 20.50
C ARG A 285 -6.79 1.39 21.18
N PHE A 286 -5.80 1.34 22.09
CA PHE A 286 -5.38 2.54 22.81
C PHE A 286 -4.71 3.58 21.91
N PHE A 287 -4.03 3.16 20.85
CA PHE A 287 -3.54 4.07 19.83
C PHE A 287 -4.69 4.78 19.12
N LEU A 288 -5.68 4.03 18.63
CA LEU A 288 -6.88 4.60 17.99
C LEU A 288 -7.58 5.60 18.90
N GLN A 289 -7.89 5.19 20.13
CA GLN A 289 -8.54 6.05 21.12
C GLN A 289 -7.70 7.28 21.45
N THR A 290 -6.37 7.15 21.58
CA THR A 290 -5.52 8.30 21.89
C THR A 290 -5.43 9.29 20.72
N LEU A 291 -5.40 8.81 19.48
CA LEU A 291 -5.41 9.68 18.30
C LEU A 291 -6.76 10.39 18.13
N HIS A 292 -7.86 9.68 18.43
CA HIS A 292 -9.21 10.26 18.49
C HIS A 292 -9.33 11.33 19.59
N ASP A 293 -8.94 11.01 20.84
CA ASP A 293 -8.95 11.93 21.98
C ASP A 293 -8.13 13.23 21.73
N GLN A 294 -7.15 13.16 20.82
CA GLN A 294 -6.26 14.28 20.46
C GLN A 294 -6.73 15.04 19.21
N GLU A 295 -7.93 14.74 18.70
CA GLU A 295 -8.49 15.33 17.50
C GLU A 295 -7.54 15.21 16.30
N VAL A 296 -6.81 14.08 16.22
CA VAL A 296 -5.99 13.71 15.05
C VAL A 296 -6.80 12.88 14.07
N LEU A 297 -7.72 12.07 14.58
CA LEU A 297 -8.65 11.25 13.81
C LEU A 297 -10.08 11.63 14.19
N SER A 298 -10.91 11.88 13.18
CA SER A 298 -12.36 12.02 13.35
C SER A 298 -13.05 10.66 13.48
N GLU A 299 -14.24 10.65 14.08
CA GLU A 299 -15.12 9.48 14.14
C GLU A 299 -15.45 8.97 12.72
N GLU A 300 -15.73 9.89 11.80
CA GLU A 300 -15.99 9.60 10.38
C GLU A 300 -14.85 8.80 9.74
N SER A 301 -13.58 9.18 9.97
CA SER A 301 -12.42 8.48 9.41
C SER A 301 -12.28 7.05 9.95
N ILE A 302 -12.51 6.88 11.26
CA ILE A 302 -12.41 5.58 11.94
C ILE A 302 -13.52 4.65 11.45
N LEU A 303 -14.75 5.16 11.35
CA LEU A 303 -15.90 4.39 10.87
C LEU A 303 -15.78 4.07 9.37
N LYS A 304 -15.23 4.97 8.55
CA LYS A 304 -14.93 4.71 7.14
C LYS A 304 -13.92 3.56 6.99
N TRP A 305 -12.79 3.62 7.71
CA TRP A 305 -11.80 2.54 7.75
C TRP A 305 -12.42 1.20 8.18
N ALA A 306 -13.26 1.21 9.22
CA ALA A 306 -13.95 0.01 9.70
C ALA A 306 -14.95 -0.55 8.68
N ALA A 307 -15.68 0.33 7.98
CA ALA A 307 -16.63 -0.07 6.94
C ALA A 307 -15.93 -0.75 5.76
N ASP A 308 -14.73 -0.32 5.40
CA ASP A 308 -13.96 -0.93 4.32
C ASP A 308 -13.47 -2.33 4.70
N HIS A 309 -12.99 -2.54 5.94
CA HIS A 309 -12.64 -3.87 6.46
C HIS A 309 -13.83 -4.84 6.55
N ARG A 310 -15.02 -4.33 6.90
CA ARG A 310 -16.25 -5.15 6.89
C ARG A 310 -16.56 -5.66 5.47
N LYS A 311 -16.38 -4.84 4.43
CA LYS A 311 -16.61 -5.24 3.03
C LYS A 311 -15.56 -6.23 2.55
N GLU A 312 -14.29 -6.06 2.93
CA GLU A 312 -13.20 -6.96 2.54
C GLU A 312 -13.39 -8.36 3.15
N GLY A 313 -13.75 -8.43 4.43
CA GLY A 313 -13.97 -9.71 5.13
C GLY A 313 -15.16 -10.54 4.62
N GLU A 314 -16.11 -9.94 3.89
CA GLU A 314 -17.21 -10.68 3.27
C GLU A 314 -16.77 -11.46 2.03
N ASN A 315 -15.74 -10.97 1.33
CA ASN A 315 -15.29 -11.50 0.06
C ASN A 315 -14.30 -12.67 0.23
N ASP A 316 -13.44 -12.64 1.24
CA ASP A 316 -12.41 -13.66 1.46
C ASP A 316 -12.55 -14.37 2.83
N LYS A 317 -13.47 -15.34 2.89
CA LYS A 317 -13.69 -16.17 4.09
C LYS A 317 -12.56 -17.16 4.39
N GLU A 318 -11.60 -17.32 3.49
CA GLU A 318 -10.55 -18.34 3.58
C GLU A 318 -9.13 -17.76 3.75
N SER A 319 -8.91 -16.44 3.65
CA SER A 319 -7.59 -15.84 3.87
C SER A 319 -7.38 -15.44 5.32
N GLU A 320 -6.34 -15.97 5.96
CA GLU A 320 -5.83 -15.49 7.24
C GLU A 320 -5.11 -14.13 7.07
N ASP A 321 -5.85 -13.09 6.69
CA ASP A 321 -5.28 -11.74 6.58
C ASP A 321 -4.97 -11.19 7.99
N PRO A 322 -3.70 -10.86 8.31
CA PRO A 322 -3.35 -10.26 9.58
C PRO A 322 -4.08 -8.94 9.86
N LYS A 323 -4.47 -8.17 8.84
CA LYS A 323 -5.27 -6.94 8.98
C LYS A 323 -6.66 -7.26 9.50
N GLN A 324 -7.31 -8.24 8.89
CA GLN A 324 -8.63 -8.67 9.31
C GLN A 324 -8.61 -9.26 10.73
N SER A 325 -7.55 -9.98 11.11
CA SER A 325 -7.36 -10.46 12.48
C SER A 325 -7.22 -9.31 13.50
N LEU A 326 -6.45 -8.28 13.15
CA LEU A 326 -6.28 -7.06 13.97
C LEU A 326 -7.62 -6.32 14.12
N PHE A 327 -8.36 -6.15 13.03
CA PHE A 327 -9.69 -5.55 13.02
C PHE A 327 -10.67 -6.33 13.91
N GLN A 328 -10.66 -7.66 13.85
CA GLN A 328 -11.56 -8.54 14.62
C GLN A 328 -11.22 -8.65 16.11
N MET A 329 -10.15 -7.99 16.59
CA MET A 329 -9.85 -7.98 18.02
C MET A 329 -11.03 -7.40 18.81
N GLN A 330 -11.48 -8.11 19.85
CA GLN A 330 -12.62 -7.69 20.67
C GLN A 330 -12.46 -6.25 21.19
N SER A 331 -11.25 -5.88 21.62
CA SER A 331 -10.96 -4.54 22.12
C SER A 331 -11.14 -3.44 21.07
N VAL A 332 -10.92 -3.74 19.79
CA VAL A 332 -11.14 -2.82 18.67
C VAL A 332 -12.63 -2.74 18.36
N GLN A 333 -13.32 -3.88 18.29
CA GLN A 333 -14.78 -3.92 18.05
C GLN A 333 -15.57 -3.18 19.15
N ASP A 334 -15.23 -3.39 20.43
CA ASP A 334 -15.83 -2.68 21.56
C ASP A 334 -15.63 -1.15 21.47
N PHE A 335 -14.55 -0.69 20.82
CA PHE A 335 -14.30 0.74 20.60
C PHE A 335 -15.13 1.28 19.45
N LEU A 336 -15.23 0.52 18.36
CA LEU A 336 -16.05 0.89 17.20
C LEU A 336 -17.54 0.92 17.53
N GLU A 337 -18.03 -0.02 18.35
CA GLU A 337 -19.42 0.00 18.85
C GLU A 337 -19.68 1.24 19.71
N TRP A 338 -18.73 1.58 20.60
CA TRP A 338 -18.84 2.80 21.39
C TRP A 338 -18.90 4.08 20.55
N LEU A 339 -18.13 4.16 19.46
CA LEU A 339 -18.19 5.30 18.53
C LEU A 339 -19.53 5.37 17.76
N ASP A 340 -20.10 4.23 17.39
CA ASP A 340 -21.38 4.16 16.63
C ASP A 340 -22.58 4.54 17.52
N ASP A 341 -22.53 4.19 18.81
CA ASP A 341 -23.58 4.52 19.79
C ASP A 341 -23.69 6.03 20.05
N ASP A 342 -22.56 6.73 20.21
CA ASP A 342 -22.52 8.16 20.55
C ASP A 342 -23.15 9.06 19.45
N ASP A 343 -23.13 8.63 18.19
CA ASP A 343 -23.76 9.34 17.06
C ASP A 343 -25.30 9.22 17.06
N SER A 344 -25.85 8.15 17.65
CA SER A 344 -27.28 7.84 17.57
C SER A 344 -28.16 8.57 18.59
N ASP A 345 -27.57 9.14 19.64
CA ASP A 345 -28.29 9.78 20.76
C ASP A 345 -28.45 11.32 20.61
N SER A 346 -27.96 11.92 19.51
CA SER A 346 -27.92 13.40 19.36
C SER A 346 -29.10 14.04 18.61
N ASP A 347 -30.09 13.27 18.13
CA ASP A 347 -31.09 13.76 17.16
C ASP A 347 -32.57 13.78 17.63
N ASP A 348 -32.88 13.56 18.92
CA ASP A 348 -34.29 13.45 19.38
C ASP A 348 -34.64 14.26 20.63
N ASP A 349 -34.21 15.53 20.70
CA ASP A 349 -34.66 16.49 21.74
C ASP A 349 -35.14 17.82 21.13
N SER A 350 -35.84 17.74 19.99
CA SER A 350 -36.67 18.84 19.49
C SER A 350 -38.13 18.66 19.94
N ASP A 351 -38.33 18.64 21.26
CA ASP A 351 -39.66 18.81 21.86
C ASP A 351 -40.07 20.29 21.66
N ASP A 352 -40.75 20.48 20.54
CA ASP A 352 -41.48 21.67 20.11
C ASP A 352 -42.69 21.87 21.05
N ASP A 353 -42.42 22.13 22.34
CA ASP A 353 -43.42 22.28 23.40
C ASP A 353 -43.86 23.76 23.51
N ASP A 354 -44.98 24.02 22.85
CA ASP A 354 -46.09 24.89 23.29
C ASP A 354 -45.76 26.32 23.73
N GLY A 355 -45.63 27.20 22.73
CA GLY A 355 -45.85 28.64 22.88
C GLY A 355 -47.26 29.09 22.47
N ASP A 356 -48.32 28.46 23.02
CA ASP A 356 -49.69 28.99 22.92
C ASP A 356 -50.10 29.67 24.23
N SER A 357 -50.76 30.81 24.06
CA SER A 357 -51.54 31.59 25.03
C SER A 357 -50.81 32.27 26.18
N ASP A 358 -50.69 33.61 26.07
CA ASP A 358 -51.11 34.48 27.16
C ASP A 358 -51.76 35.76 26.60
N GLU A 359 -53.09 35.79 26.73
CA GLU A 359 -53.91 36.99 26.87
C GLU A 359 -53.33 37.88 27.98
N ASP A 360 -53.16 39.19 27.78
CA ASP A 360 -53.82 40.19 28.64
C ASP A 360 -53.47 41.67 28.33
N SER A 361 -54.55 42.48 28.35
CA SER A 361 -54.66 43.84 28.91
C SER A 361 -53.99 45.06 28.24
N ASP A 362 -54.79 45.86 27.50
CA ASP A 362 -55.23 47.22 27.93
C ASP A 362 -56.39 47.79 27.08
#